data_AF-A0A072TCT1-F1
#
_entry.id   AF-A0A072TCT1-F1
#
_cell.length_a   1.000
_cell.length_b   1.000
_cell.length_c   1.000
_cell.angle_alpha   90.00
_cell.angle_beta   90.00
_cell.angle_gamma   90.00
#
_symmetry.space_group_name_H-M   'P 1'
#
loop_
_entity.id
_entity.type
_entity.pdbx_description
1 polymer ?
#
loop_
_entity_poly.entity_id
_entity_poly.type
_entity_poly.pdbx_seq_one_letter_code
_entity_poly.pdbx_strand_id
1 'polypeptide(L)'
;MDDLALSLANVMVGNATGAAGIEIQTFPLRVRAQTEHRVAVTGAACTLKHRGHALPACWSIRLRSGEELTIERPTSGARAYLAVAGGIDVETVMGSRSTDFKHGFGGYQGRALRAGDLLPVGATADVRRADDFGIVPPEVALSFTQTTDVDSLPVRVIAGPEHDEFDPASQHALWTSGWTVTTMSDRMGSRLSGATLTLAEPREMRSVGIIPGVVQVPPSGDPLIQLRDSNAAGGYPRIGVVIRADLWRIAQARPGATLRFHRVTRQQAVMADRKNRDFIERVGRDVARYADMDAAATARG
;
A
#
# COMPACT_ATOMS: atom_id res chain seq x y z
N MET A 1 3.80 1.96 2.16
CA MET A 1 2.53 2.71 2.25
C MET A 1 1.32 1.79 2.18
N ASP A 2 1.32 0.87 1.22
CA ASP A 2 0.32 -0.17 1.02
C ASP A 2 0.93 -1.52 1.44
N ASP A 3 0.71 -1.88 2.70
CA ASP A 3 1.30 -3.10 3.27
C ASP A 3 0.68 -4.37 2.66
N LEU A 4 -0.54 -4.27 2.12
CA LEU A 4 -1.25 -5.37 1.50
C LEU A 4 -0.58 -5.76 0.18
N ALA A 5 -0.32 -4.77 -0.69
CA ALA A 5 0.39 -4.98 -1.94
C ALA A 5 1.79 -5.56 -1.71
N LEU A 6 2.58 -4.96 -0.82
CA LEU A 6 3.91 -5.48 -0.47
C LEU A 6 3.84 -6.93 0.03
N SER A 7 2.92 -7.24 0.94
CA SER A 7 2.76 -8.60 1.47
C SER A 7 2.43 -9.60 0.37
N LEU A 8 1.54 -9.23 -0.55
CA LEU A 8 1.18 -10.09 -1.69
C LEU A 8 2.36 -10.30 -2.64
N ALA A 9 3.12 -9.25 -2.97
CA ALA A 9 4.31 -9.39 -3.82
C ALA A 9 5.33 -10.34 -3.19
N ASN A 10 5.58 -10.18 -1.88
CA ASN A 10 6.46 -11.06 -1.13
C ASN A 10 5.99 -12.52 -1.15
N VAL A 11 4.72 -12.75 -0.85
CA VAL A 11 4.15 -14.11 -0.84
C VAL A 11 4.21 -14.76 -2.22
N MET A 12 3.96 -14.01 -3.29
CA MET A 12 4.07 -14.50 -4.68
C MET A 12 5.48 -14.97 -5.04
N VAL A 13 6.53 -14.38 -4.46
CA VAL A 13 7.92 -14.84 -4.68
C VAL A 13 8.40 -15.83 -3.61
N GLY A 14 7.53 -16.22 -2.67
CA GLY A 14 7.86 -17.17 -1.60
C GLY A 14 8.51 -16.57 -0.35
N ASN A 15 8.56 -15.24 -0.24
CA ASN A 15 9.10 -14.56 0.93
C ASN A 15 8.09 -14.51 2.09
N ALA A 16 8.60 -14.24 3.30
CA ALA A 16 7.76 -13.75 4.39
C ALA A 16 7.11 -12.41 4.02
N THR A 17 5.88 -12.17 4.48
CA THR A 17 5.07 -10.98 4.13
C THR A 17 5.78 -9.64 4.41
N GLY A 18 6.61 -9.58 5.44
CA GLY A 18 7.38 -8.41 5.84
C GLY A 18 8.77 -8.26 5.20
N ALA A 19 9.14 -9.10 4.23
CA ALA A 19 10.43 -8.97 3.55
C ALA A 19 10.52 -7.63 2.79
N ALA A 20 11.74 -7.09 2.65
CA ALA A 20 11.94 -5.81 1.99
C ALA A 20 11.67 -5.93 0.47
N GLY A 21 10.81 -5.04 -0.02
CA GLY A 21 10.53 -4.84 -1.44
C GLY A 21 10.65 -3.37 -1.81
N ILE A 22 10.57 -3.07 -3.10
CA ILE A 22 10.70 -1.71 -3.64
C ILE A 22 9.30 -1.12 -3.81
N GLU A 23 9.01 -0.03 -3.10
CA GLU A 23 7.83 0.80 -3.36
C GLU A 23 8.11 1.73 -4.55
N ILE A 24 7.21 1.74 -5.52
CA ILE A 24 7.35 2.46 -6.79
C ILE A 24 6.25 3.49 -6.89
N GLN A 25 6.64 4.77 -6.91
CA GLN A 25 5.74 5.91 -7.14
C GLN A 25 6.16 6.74 -8.37
N THR A 26 7.35 6.50 -8.92
CA THR A 26 7.85 7.14 -10.14
C THR A 26 7.93 6.10 -11.24
N PHE A 27 7.27 6.38 -12.36
CA PHE A 27 7.11 5.43 -13.46
C PHE A 27 7.52 6.06 -14.82
N PRO A 28 8.06 5.25 -15.75
CA PRO A 28 8.30 3.81 -15.61
C PRO A 28 9.52 3.49 -14.74
N LEU A 29 9.54 2.29 -14.12
CA LEU A 29 10.74 1.71 -13.51
C LEU A 29 11.26 0.58 -14.40
N ARG A 30 12.58 0.55 -14.63
CA ARG A 30 13.25 -0.55 -15.33
C ARG A 30 14.23 -1.20 -14.39
N VAL A 31 14.18 -2.52 -14.30
CA VAL A 31 15.12 -3.32 -13.50
C VAL A 31 15.72 -4.40 -14.37
N ARG A 32 17.03 -4.62 -14.21
CA ARG A 32 17.78 -5.67 -14.92
C ARG A 32 18.32 -6.69 -13.94
N ALA A 33 18.04 -7.94 -14.19
CA ALA A 33 18.51 -9.05 -13.39
C ALA A 33 19.99 -9.32 -13.70
N GLN A 34 20.88 -9.22 -12.71
CA GLN A 34 22.30 -9.58 -12.88
C GLN A 34 22.49 -11.10 -12.82
N THR A 35 21.71 -11.76 -11.98
CA THR A 35 21.58 -13.22 -11.88
C THR A 35 20.13 -13.63 -12.08
N GLU A 36 19.85 -14.92 -12.11
CA GLU A 36 18.46 -15.39 -12.19
C GLU A 36 17.68 -15.05 -10.92
N HIS A 37 16.48 -14.49 -11.07
CA HIS A 37 15.59 -14.14 -9.97
C HIS A 37 14.12 -14.42 -10.33
N ARG A 38 13.31 -14.72 -9.31
CA ARG A 38 11.85 -14.61 -9.40
C ARG A 38 11.44 -13.29 -8.77
N VAL A 39 10.62 -12.53 -9.48
CA VAL A 39 10.07 -11.26 -9.01
C VAL A 39 8.56 -11.29 -9.05
N ALA A 40 7.91 -10.40 -8.31
CA ALA A 40 6.49 -10.14 -8.44
C ALA A 40 6.19 -8.65 -8.30
N VAL A 41 5.23 -8.18 -9.08
CA VAL A 41 4.76 -6.79 -9.05
C VAL A 41 3.28 -6.76 -8.69
N THR A 42 2.93 -6.04 -7.62
CA THR A 42 1.55 -5.84 -7.14
C THR A 42 1.28 -4.36 -6.88
N GLY A 43 0.08 -4.03 -6.38
CA GLY A 43 -0.33 -2.65 -6.08
C GLY A 43 -1.09 -2.05 -7.26
N ALA A 44 -0.68 -0.86 -7.70
CA ALA A 44 -1.31 -0.16 -8.82
C ALA A 44 -1.37 -1.02 -10.10
N ALA A 45 -2.39 -0.79 -10.93
CA ALA A 45 -2.64 -1.52 -12.17
C ALA A 45 -1.63 -1.11 -13.26
N CYS A 46 -0.38 -1.52 -13.09
CA CYS A 46 0.71 -1.32 -14.03
C CYS A 46 0.70 -2.39 -15.12
N THR A 47 0.95 -1.98 -16.36
CA THR A 47 1.37 -2.90 -17.42
C THR A 47 2.83 -3.26 -17.19
N LEU A 48 3.13 -4.56 -17.14
CA LEU A 48 4.50 -5.05 -17.06
C LEU A 48 4.99 -5.42 -18.46
N LYS A 49 6.23 -5.11 -18.80
CA LYS A 49 6.84 -5.53 -20.06
C LYS A 49 8.07 -6.39 -19.80
N HIS A 50 8.05 -7.61 -20.33
CA HIS A 50 9.16 -8.57 -20.26
C HIS A 50 9.29 -9.29 -21.60
N ARG A 51 10.52 -9.34 -22.14
CA ARG A 51 10.82 -9.95 -23.46
C ARG A 51 9.88 -9.50 -24.59
N GLY A 52 9.51 -8.23 -24.62
CA GLY A 52 8.62 -7.66 -25.64
C GLY A 52 7.12 -7.93 -25.44
N HIS A 53 6.73 -8.73 -24.44
CA HIS A 53 5.33 -9.03 -24.12
C HIS A 53 4.81 -8.11 -23.02
N ALA A 54 3.54 -7.73 -23.14
CA ALA A 54 2.81 -7.03 -22.08
C ALA A 54 2.14 -8.07 -21.17
N LEU A 55 2.40 -7.98 -19.87
CA LEU A 55 1.81 -8.83 -18.84
C LEU A 55 0.87 -8.00 -17.95
N PRO A 56 -0.17 -8.63 -17.36
CA PRO A 56 -1.08 -7.95 -16.44
C PRO A 56 -0.41 -7.45 -15.15
N ALA A 57 -1.14 -6.64 -14.39
CA ALA A 57 -0.78 -6.30 -13.02
C ALA A 57 -0.88 -7.53 -12.09
N CYS A 58 -0.31 -7.44 -10.89
CA CYS A 58 -0.31 -8.52 -9.90
C CYS A 58 0.25 -9.84 -10.45
N TRP A 59 1.45 -9.77 -11.04
CA TRP A 59 2.09 -10.87 -11.77
C TRP A 59 3.47 -11.22 -11.22
N SER A 60 3.81 -12.51 -11.19
CA SER A 60 5.13 -13.04 -10.87
C SER A 60 5.84 -13.52 -12.12
N ILE A 61 7.10 -13.15 -12.26
CA ILE A 61 7.92 -13.35 -13.45
C ILE A 61 9.26 -13.95 -13.07
N ARG A 62 9.74 -14.92 -13.84
CA ARG A 62 11.13 -15.37 -13.79
C ARG A 62 12.01 -14.52 -14.71
N LEU A 63 12.96 -13.80 -14.14
CA LEU A 63 13.97 -13.03 -14.87
C LEU A 63 15.27 -13.82 -14.90
N ARG A 64 15.77 -14.14 -16.11
CA ARG A 64 17.11 -14.70 -16.28
C ARG A 64 18.18 -13.60 -16.20
N SER A 65 19.44 -14.00 -16.02
CA SER A 65 20.56 -13.06 -16.06
C SER A 65 20.55 -12.25 -17.38
N GLY A 66 20.72 -10.93 -17.26
CA GLY A 66 20.68 -9.97 -18.36
C GLY A 66 19.29 -9.47 -18.75
N GLU A 67 18.22 -10.12 -18.28
CA GLU A 67 16.85 -9.75 -18.64
C GLU A 67 16.36 -8.51 -17.91
N GLU A 68 15.49 -7.78 -18.59
CA GLU A 68 14.91 -6.53 -18.10
C GLU A 68 13.40 -6.68 -17.93
N LEU A 69 12.90 -6.16 -16.80
CA LEU A 69 11.49 -5.93 -16.55
C LEU A 69 11.24 -4.42 -16.53
N THR A 70 10.28 -3.98 -17.35
CA THR A 70 9.78 -2.60 -17.28
C THR A 70 8.40 -2.59 -16.63
N ILE A 71 8.24 -1.75 -15.61
CA ILE A 71 6.98 -1.49 -14.91
C ILE A 71 6.47 -0.13 -15.39
N GLU A 72 5.45 -0.15 -16.24
CA GLU A 72 4.91 1.06 -16.86
C GLU A 72 4.03 1.87 -15.90
N ARG A 73 3.69 3.09 -16.32
CA ARG A 73 2.75 3.95 -15.60
C ARG A 73 1.41 3.21 -15.38
N PRO A 74 0.85 3.23 -14.16
CA PRO A 74 -0.39 2.54 -13.87
C PRO A 74 -1.60 3.21 -14.53
N THR A 75 -2.58 2.42 -14.96
CA THR A 75 -3.89 2.94 -15.41
C THR A 75 -4.75 3.37 -14.21
N SER A 76 -4.72 2.61 -13.12
CA SER A 76 -5.36 2.92 -11.82
C SER A 76 -4.41 2.66 -10.65
N GLY A 77 -4.67 3.31 -9.50
CA GLY A 77 -3.78 3.24 -8.32
C GLY A 77 -2.53 4.10 -8.42
N ALA A 78 -1.87 4.38 -7.31
CA ALA A 78 -0.76 5.34 -7.23
C ALA A 78 0.61 4.69 -7.05
N ARG A 79 0.67 3.49 -6.44
CA ARG A 79 1.93 2.87 -6.01
C ARG A 79 1.97 1.38 -6.36
N ALA A 80 3.06 0.94 -6.98
CA ALA A 80 3.33 -0.47 -7.22
C ALA A 80 4.43 -0.97 -6.27
N TYR A 81 4.51 -2.28 -6.08
CA TYR A 81 5.50 -2.92 -5.21
C TYR A 81 6.17 -4.04 -5.97
N LEU A 82 7.50 -3.99 -6.06
CA LEU A 82 8.32 -5.04 -6.62
C LEU A 82 8.99 -5.83 -5.49
N ALA A 83 8.67 -7.11 -5.40
CA ALA A 83 9.37 -8.06 -4.54
C ALA A 83 10.27 -8.97 -5.39
N VAL A 84 11.36 -9.43 -4.80
CA VAL A 84 12.29 -10.42 -5.36
C VAL A 84 12.42 -11.58 -4.37
N ALA A 85 12.46 -12.82 -4.86
CA ALA A 85 12.69 -13.98 -4.01
C ALA A 85 14.00 -13.82 -3.22
N GLY A 86 13.96 -14.06 -1.90
CA GLY A 86 15.06 -13.76 -0.97
C GLY A 86 15.00 -12.36 -0.34
N GLY A 87 14.24 -11.44 -0.94
CA GLY A 87 14.07 -10.05 -0.47
C GLY A 87 15.25 -9.14 -0.82
N ILE A 88 15.05 -7.82 -0.69
CA ILE A 88 16.12 -6.84 -0.85
C ILE A 88 16.99 -6.83 0.42
N ASP A 89 18.25 -7.23 0.29
CA ASP A 89 19.14 -7.46 1.44
C ASP A 89 20.04 -6.26 1.74
N VAL A 90 19.41 -5.11 1.98
CA VAL A 90 20.09 -3.92 2.51
C VAL A 90 20.29 -4.03 4.01
N GLU A 91 21.15 -3.18 4.56
CA GLU A 91 21.40 -3.12 6.00
C GLU A 91 20.10 -2.88 6.79
N THR A 92 19.98 -3.58 7.91
CA THR A 92 18.86 -3.39 8.83
C THR A 92 19.19 -2.28 9.82
N VAL A 93 18.35 -1.25 9.88
CA VAL A 93 18.45 -0.15 10.85
C VAL A 93 17.28 -0.27 11.82
N MET A 94 17.57 -0.39 13.12
CA MET A 94 16.55 -0.56 14.18
C MET A 94 15.55 -1.70 13.92
N GLY A 95 16.04 -2.81 13.36
CA GLY A 95 15.21 -3.98 13.04
C GLY A 95 14.35 -3.85 11.78
N SER A 96 14.51 -2.79 10.99
CA SER A 96 13.79 -2.58 9.72
C SER A 96 14.72 -2.29 8.54
N ARG A 97 14.25 -2.57 7.32
CA ARG A 97 14.87 -2.19 6.05
C ARG A 97 14.10 -1.08 5.32
N SER A 98 13.10 -0.48 5.96
CA SER A 98 12.37 0.66 5.38
C SER A 98 13.25 1.91 5.31
N THR A 99 13.05 2.72 4.26
CA THR A 99 13.71 4.01 4.12
C THR A 99 12.93 5.09 4.86
N ASP A 100 13.61 5.85 5.73
CA ASP A 100 13.12 7.11 6.27
C ASP A 100 13.74 8.26 5.48
N PHE A 101 12.95 8.87 4.59
CA PHE A 101 13.41 9.99 3.76
C PHE A 101 13.63 11.28 4.55
N LYS A 102 12.88 11.48 5.64
CA LYS A 102 12.94 12.71 6.44
C LYS A 102 14.25 12.79 7.21
N HIS A 103 14.71 11.65 7.73
CA HIS A 103 15.91 11.55 8.53
C HIS A 103 17.12 10.94 7.79
N GLY A 104 16.91 10.41 6.58
CA GLY A 104 17.98 9.98 5.69
C GLY A 104 18.67 8.68 6.07
N PHE A 105 17.93 7.70 6.63
CA PHE A 105 18.49 6.39 7.01
C PHE A 105 17.59 5.23 6.59
N GLY A 106 18.12 4.01 6.71
CA GLY A 106 17.43 2.78 6.33
C GLY A 106 17.32 2.60 4.80
N GLY A 107 16.80 1.45 4.39
CA GLY A 107 16.73 1.10 2.96
C GLY A 107 18.08 1.13 2.26
N TYR A 108 18.10 1.54 0.99
CA TYR A 108 19.34 1.69 0.24
C TYR A 108 19.94 3.08 0.48
N GLN A 109 20.95 3.15 1.35
CA GLN A 109 21.70 4.37 1.67
C GLN A 109 20.84 5.55 2.17
N GLY A 110 19.67 5.29 2.77
CA GLY A 110 18.81 6.35 3.32
C GLY A 110 18.18 7.28 2.27
N ARG A 111 18.12 6.86 0.99
CA ARG A 111 17.69 7.71 -0.12
C ARG A 111 16.83 6.98 -1.15
N ALA A 112 16.31 7.75 -2.09
CA ALA A 112 15.61 7.20 -3.25
C ALA A 112 16.61 6.47 -4.17
N LEU A 113 16.13 5.43 -4.83
CA LEU A 113 16.90 4.72 -5.85
C LEU A 113 17.16 5.63 -7.05
N ARG A 114 18.32 5.43 -7.68
CA ARG A 114 18.79 6.15 -8.87
C ARG A 114 19.19 5.15 -9.94
N ALA A 115 19.20 5.62 -11.20
CA ALA A 115 19.71 4.81 -12.30
C ALA A 115 21.16 4.39 -12.02
N GLY A 116 21.45 3.10 -12.23
CA GLY A 116 22.77 2.52 -11.97
C GLY A 116 22.96 1.94 -10.57
N ASP A 117 22.02 2.14 -9.63
CA ASP A 117 22.07 1.48 -8.33
C ASP A 117 21.96 -0.06 -8.49
N LEU A 118 22.79 -0.79 -7.74
CA LEU A 118 22.76 -2.24 -7.64
C LEU A 118 22.25 -2.63 -6.26
N LEU A 119 21.15 -3.38 -6.21
CA LEU A 119 20.54 -3.79 -4.96
C LEU A 119 20.94 -5.23 -4.63
N PRO A 120 21.48 -5.48 -3.42
CA PRO A 120 21.71 -6.85 -2.96
C PRO A 120 20.38 -7.59 -2.79
N VAL A 121 20.39 -8.87 -3.12
CA VAL A 121 19.24 -9.78 -2.97
C VAL A 121 19.66 -10.89 -2.02
N GLY A 122 18.80 -11.17 -1.05
CA GLY A 122 19.06 -12.22 -0.06
C GLY A 122 19.08 -13.61 -0.70
N ALA A 123 19.72 -14.57 -0.02
CA ALA A 123 19.72 -15.94 -0.47
C ALA A 123 18.29 -16.52 -0.48
N THR A 124 17.95 -17.26 -1.52
CA THR A 124 16.73 -18.07 -1.57
C THR A 124 17.10 -19.51 -1.86
N ALA A 125 16.48 -20.45 -1.14
CA ALA A 125 16.65 -21.88 -1.38
C ALA A 125 15.99 -22.32 -2.69
N ASP A 126 15.06 -21.51 -3.23
CA ASP A 126 14.27 -21.88 -4.39
C ASP A 126 13.85 -20.63 -5.17
N VAL A 127 14.53 -20.39 -6.30
CA VAL A 127 13.93 -19.57 -7.36
C VAL A 127 12.90 -20.46 -8.05
N ARG A 128 11.72 -20.60 -7.42
CA ARG A 128 10.67 -21.55 -7.83
C ARG A 128 10.56 -21.58 -9.35
N ARG A 129 10.79 -22.77 -9.92
CA ARG A 129 10.86 -23.03 -11.37
C ARG A 129 9.53 -22.91 -12.10
N ALA A 130 8.44 -22.65 -11.37
CA ALA A 130 7.10 -22.39 -11.87
C ALA A 130 7.08 -21.49 -13.10
N ASP A 131 6.13 -21.70 -14.00
CA ASP A 131 5.80 -20.71 -15.03
C ASP A 131 5.41 -19.37 -14.39
N ASP A 132 5.37 -18.32 -15.23
CA ASP A 132 4.89 -17.01 -14.81
C ASP A 132 3.38 -17.07 -14.49
N PHE A 133 2.95 -16.42 -13.42
CA PHE A 133 1.57 -16.50 -12.96
C PHE A 133 1.09 -15.18 -12.36
N GLY A 134 -0.24 -15.01 -12.29
CA GLY A 134 -0.89 -13.86 -11.68
C GLY A 134 -1.82 -14.24 -10.54
N ILE A 135 -2.19 -13.23 -9.74
CA ILE A 135 -3.25 -13.36 -8.74
C ILE A 135 -4.38 -12.39 -9.06
N VAL A 136 -5.57 -12.67 -8.51
CA VAL A 136 -6.68 -11.70 -8.55
C VAL A 136 -6.27 -10.45 -7.77
N PRO A 137 -6.37 -9.24 -8.34
CA PRO A 137 -6.00 -8.02 -7.64
C PRO A 137 -6.84 -7.76 -6.37
N PRO A 138 -6.26 -7.13 -5.32
CA PRO A 138 -6.96 -6.84 -4.07
C PRO A 138 -8.26 -6.05 -4.23
N GLU A 139 -8.31 -5.10 -5.17
CA GLU A 139 -9.49 -4.28 -5.45
C GLU A 139 -10.70 -5.12 -5.86
N VAL A 140 -10.48 -6.25 -6.54
CA VAL A 140 -11.52 -7.20 -6.91
C VAL A 140 -11.82 -8.15 -5.74
N ALA A 141 -10.78 -8.75 -5.16
CA ALA A 141 -10.91 -9.79 -4.13
C ALA A 141 -11.45 -9.27 -2.78
N LEU A 142 -11.22 -7.99 -2.46
CA LEU A 142 -11.57 -7.33 -1.20
C LEU A 142 -12.51 -6.15 -1.41
N SER A 143 -13.21 -6.10 -2.55
CA SER A 143 -14.25 -5.12 -2.78
C SER A 143 -15.29 -5.19 -1.65
N PHE A 144 -15.68 -4.03 -1.13
CA PHE A 144 -16.85 -3.92 -0.27
C PHE A 144 -17.81 -2.95 -0.96
N THR A 145 -18.76 -3.53 -1.67
CA THR A 145 -19.79 -2.81 -2.40
C THR A 145 -20.79 -2.21 -1.41
N GLN A 146 -20.60 -0.94 -1.05
CA GLN A 146 -21.59 -0.17 -0.31
C GLN A 146 -21.94 1.17 -0.97
N THR A 147 -21.41 1.48 -2.16
CA THR A 147 -21.70 2.75 -2.84
C THR A 147 -22.41 2.50 -4.17
N THR A 148 -23.44 3.31 -4.41
CA THR A 148 -24.06 3.51 -5.74
C THR A 148 -23.27 4.52 -6.59
N ASP A 149 -22.33 5.25 -5.97
CA ASP A 149 -21.38 6.14 -6.63
C ASP A 149 -20.19 5.31 -7.14
N VAL A 150 -20.09 5.19 -8.47
CA VAL A 150 -19.01 4.49 -9.18
C VAL A 150 -17.69 5.27 -9.11
N ASP A 151 -17.75 6.58 -8.87
CA ASP A 151 -16.61 7.50 -8.96
C ASP A 151 -15.93 7.85 -7.62
N SER A 152 -16.35 7.24 -6.51
CA SER A 152 -15.76 7.50 -5.19
C SER A 152 -15.14 6.25 -4.56
N LEU A 153 -13.99 6.43 -3.90
CA LEU A 153 -13.29 5.37 -3.18
C LEU A 153 -13.86 5.25 -1.76
N PRO A 154 -14.55 4.16 -1.41
CA PRO A 154 -15.09 4.00 -0.07
C PRO A 154 -13.95 3.66 0.91
N VAL A 155 -13.94 4.35 2.05
CA VAL A 155 -12.93 4.20 3.10
C VAL A 155 -13.65 4.07 4.44
N ARG A 156 -13.44 2.96 5.15
CA ARG A 156 -14.04 2.72 6.46
C ARG A 156 -13.28 3.45 7.57
N VAL A 157 -14.01 4.17 8.40
CA VAL A 157 -13.48 5.05 9.45
C VAL A 157 -14.23 4.80 10.75
N ILE A 158 -13.51 4.69 11.86
CA ILE A 158 -14.08 4.73 13.21
C ILE A 158 -14.12 6.19 13.65
N ALA A 159 -15.22 6.63 14.26
CA ALA A 159 -15.31 7.97 14.85
C ALA A 159 -14.18 8.18 15.87
N GLY A 160 -13.50 9.32 15.78
CA GLY A 160 -12.35 9.63 16.61
C GLY A 160 -12.75 10.12 18.00
N PRO A 161 -11.79 10.24 18.93
CA PRO A 161 -12.07 10.67 20.30
C PRO A 161 -12.66 12.07 20.40
N GLU A 162 -12.24 12.97 19.51
CA GLU A 162 -12.73 14.36 19.46
C GLU A 162 -13.88 14.54 18.46
N HIS A 163 -14.47 13.47 17.91
CA HIS A 163 -15.55 13.55 16.92
C HIS A 163 -16.74 14.40 17.41
N ASP A 164 -17.16 14.18 18.66
CA ASP A 164 -18.34 14.83 19.23
C ASP A 164 -18.06 16.30 19.64
N GLU A 165 -16.82 16.76 19.53
CA GLU A 165 -16.42 18.16 19.74
C GLU A 165 -16.62 19.03 18.49
N PHE A 166 -16.87 18.42 17.33
CA PHE A 166 -17.21 19.13 16.08
C PHE A 166 -18.67 19.57 16.07
N ASP A 167 -18.98 20.65 15.36
CA ASP A 167 -20.36 21.07 15.22
C ASP A 167 -21.22 20.01 14.48
N PRO A 168 -22.55 19.99 14.66
CA PRO A 168 -23.40 18.97 14.03
C PRO A 168 -23.31 18.93 12.50
N ALA A 169 -23.05 20.08 11.86
CA ALA A 169 -22.92 20.17 10.40
C ALA A 169 -21.63 19.48 9.90
N SER A 170 -20.53 19.65 10.63
CA SER A 170 -19.22 19.05 10.37
C SER A 170 -19.24 17.55 10.65
N GLN A 171 -19.87 17.13 11.75
CA GLN A 171 -20.09 15.71 12.02
C GLN A 171 -20.91 15.05 10.89
N HIS A 172 -21.98 15.71 10.43
CA HIS A 172 -22.78 15.22 9.31
C HIS A 172 -21.96 15.15 8.00
N ALA A 173 -21.26 16.23 7.66
CA ALA A 173 -20.46 16.35 6.44
C ALA A 173 -19.35 15.28 6.36
N LEU A 174 -18.71 14.94 7.48
CA LEU A 174 -17.69 13.87 7.54
C LEU A 174 -18.18 12.58 6.87
N TRP A 175 -19.44 12.22 7.11
CA TRP A 175 -20.02 10.95 6.68
C TRP A 175 -20.78 11.03 5.34
N THR A 176 -21.24 12.22 4.94
CA THR A 176 -22.10 12.39 3.75
C THR A 176 -21.40 13.06 2.57
N SER A 177 -20.33 13.82 2.81
CA SER A 177 -19.56 14.50 1.75
C SER A 177 -18.53 13.59 1.09
N GLY A 178 -18.14 13.97 -0.14
CA GLY A 178 -16.94 13.45 -0.80
C GLY A 178 -15.71 14.30 -0.44
N TRP A 179 -14.56 13.64 -0.31
CA TRP A 179 -13.30 14.25 0.11
C TRP A 179 -12.22 14.06 -0.96
N THR A 180 -11.82 15.14 -1.61
CA THR A 180 -10.87 15.09 -2.72
C THR A 180 -9.44 15.05 -2.20
N VAL A 181 -8.65 14.06 -2.63
CA VAL A 181 -7.22 13.99 -2.31
C VAL A 181 -6.49 15.13 -3.00
N THR A 182 -5.78 15.95 -2.25
CA THR A 182 -5.06 17.12 -2.77
C THR A 182 -3.67 16.75 -3.29
N THR A 183 -3.09 17.64 -4.11
CA THR A 183 -1.70 17.53 -4.61
C THR A 183 -0.64 17.69 -3.53
N MET A 184 -1.01 18.19 -2.33
CA MET A 184 -0.12 18.29 -1.17
C MET A 184 0.00 16.98 -0.38
N SER A 185 -0.58 15.88 -0.87
CA SER A 185 -0.53 14.57 -0.22
C SER A 185 0.78 13.84 -0.50
N ASP A 186 1.39 13.27 0.53
CA ASP A 186 2.65 12.53 0.45
C ASP A 186 2.64 11.29 1.37
N ARG A 187 3.81 10.81 1.79
CA ARG A 187 3.94 9.66 2.70
C ARG A 187 3.71 10.01 4.17
N MET A 188 3.78 11.29 4.54
CA MET A 188 3.48 11.77 5.89
C MET A 188 1.96 11.86 6.09
N GLY A 189 1.24 12.35 5.09
CA GLY A 189 -0.21 12.41 5.17
C GLY A 189 -0.94 12.64 3.85
N SER A 190 -2.20 12.22 3.81
CA SER A 190 -3.12 12.55 2.72
C SER A 190 -4.01 13.70 3.16
N ARG A 191 -3.80 14.86 2.54
CA ARG A 191 -4.61 16.05 2.78
C ARG A 191 -5.79 16.05 1.85
N LEU A 192 -6.97 16.26 2.41
CA LEU A 192 -8.23 16.23 1.69
C LEU A 192 -8.84 17.63 1.62
N SER A 193 -9.52 17.93 0.53
CA SER A 193 -10.38 19.10 0.40
C SER A 193 -11.85 18.67 0.29
N GLY A 194 -12.75 19.51 0.80
CA GLY A 194 -14.18 19.21 0.86
C GLY A 194 -14.92 20.26 1.68
N ALA A 195 -15.93 19.82 2.43
CA ALA A 195 -16.59 20.69 3.40
C ALA A 195 -15.61 21.08 4.52
N THR A 196 -15.63 22.36 4.93
CA THR A 196 -14.85 22.83 6.07
C THR A 196 -15.41 22.26 7.37
N LEU A 197 -14.59 21.53 8.11
CA LEU A 197 -14.96 20.96 9.40
C LEU A 197 -14.55 21.88 10.54
N THR A 198 -15.49 22.20 11.44
CA THR A 198 -15.29 23.18 12.50
C THR A 198 -15.65 22.58 13.86
N LEU A 199 -14.84 22.91 14.88
CA LEU A 199 -15.15 22.59 16.27
C LEU A 199 -16.34 23.42 16.74
N ALA A 200 -17.22 22.84 17.57
CA ALA A 200 -18.31 23.59 18.20
C ALA A 200 -17.79 24.73 19.08
N GLU A 201 -16.65 24.50 19.73
CA GLU A 201 -15.91 25.50 20.51
C GLU A 201 -14.41 25.46 20.15
N PRO A 202 -13.75 26.62 19.94
CA PRO A 202 -12.32 26.65 19.70
C PRO A 202 -11.53 26.04 20.86
N ARG A 203 -10.56 25.18 20.55
CA ARG A 203 -9.76 24.48 21.55
C ARG A 203 -8.31 24.32 21.13
N GLU A 204 -7.41 24.54 22.08
CA GLU A 204 -6.02 24.09 21.98
C GLU A 204 -5.89 22.67 22.55
N MET A 205 -5.23 21.80 21.80
CA MET A 205 -4.94 20.45 22.26
C MET A 205 -3.46 20.29 22.58
N ARG A 206 -3.19 19.60 23.69
CA ARG A 206 -1.85 19.09 23.97
C ARG A 206 -1.48 18.06 22.92
N SER A 207 -0.19 17.94 22.62
CA SER A 207 0.33 16.92 21.73
C SER A 207 -0.02 15.52 22.24
N VAL A 208 -0.66 14.73 21.40
CA VAL A 208 -1.02 13.34 21.66
C VAL A 208 -0.34 12.41 20.67
N GLY A 209 -0.16 11.15 21.04
CA GLY A 209 0.38 10.12 20.14
C GLY A 209 -0.49 9.94 18.90
N ILE A 210 0.15 9.85 17.74
CA ILE A 210 -0.48 9.68 16.43
C ILE A 210 -0.05 8.35 15.83
N ILE A 211 -1.02 7.67 15.24
CA ILE A 211 -0.80 6.44 14.47
C ILE A 211 -1.32 6.63 13.05
N PRO A 212 -0.80 5.86 12.07
CA PRO A 212 -1.32 5.91 10.72
C PRO A 212 -2.83 5.60 10.68
N GLY A 213 -3.56 6.41 9.93
CA GLY A 213 -5.01 6.36 9.79
C GLY A 213 -5.76 7.40 10.60
N VAL A 214 -5.14 8.00 11.63
CA VAL A 214 -5.75 9.12 12.36
C VAL A 214 -6.06 10.25 11.38
N VAL A 215 -7.31 10.73 11.40
CA VAL A 215 -7.80 11.85 10.60
C VAL A 215 -7.83 13.07 11.50
N GLN A 216 -6.87 13.97 11.31
CA GLN A 216 -6.80 15.23 12.04
C GLN A 216 -7.47 16.36 11.26
N VAL A 217 -8.04 17.33 11.98
CA VAL A 217 -8.59 18.55 11.37
C VAL A 217 -7.82 19.75 11.94
N PRO A 218 -6.91 20.37 11.17
CA PRO A 218 -6.26 21.62 11.55
C PRO A 218 -7.26 22.79 11.56
N PRO A 219 -6.86 23.99 12.04
CA PRO A 219 -7.73 25.17 12.03
C PRO A 219 -8.28 25.60 10.66
N SER A 220 -7.68 25.14 9.55
CA SER A 220 -8.22 25.38 8.21
C SER A 220 -9.50 24.59 7.90
N GLY A 221 -9.82 23.58 8.71
CA GLY A 221 -10.98 22.70 8.55
C GLY A 221 -10.82 21.58 7.52
N ASP A 222 -9.69 21.52 6.82
CA ASP A 222 -9.38 20.48 5.84
C ASP A 222 -8.85 19.19 6.51
N PRO A 223 -9.48 18.03 6.32
CA PRO A 223 -9.00 16.79 6.94
C PRO A 223 -7.60 16.36 6.45
N LEU A 224 -6.79 15.85 7.36
CA LEU A 224 -5.47 15.28 7.10
C LEU A 224 -5.40 13.86 7.67
N ILE A 225 -5.34 12.86 6.79
CA ILE A 225 -5.10 11.46 7.18
C ILE A 225 -3.60 11.27 7.41
N GLN A 226 -3.21 10.88 8.61
CA GLN A 226 -1.82 10.59 8.98
C GLN A 226 -1.37 9.25 8.40
N LEU A 227 -0.18 9.18 7.80
CA LEU A 227 0.31 8.01 7.06
C LEU A 227 1.64 7.49 7.65
N ARG A 228 2.37 6.65 6.90
CA ARG A 228 3.48 5.85 7.45
C ARG A 228 4.67 6.69 7.93
N ASP A 229 4.87 7.86 7.34
CA ASP A 229 6.00 8.75 7.67
C ASP A 229 5.54 9.97 8.51
N SER A 230 4.33 9.92 9.08
CA SER A 230 3.78 11.00 9.90
C SER A 230 4.60 11.23 11.17
N ASN A 231 4.47 12.43 11.75
CA ASN A 231 5.01 12.69 13.08
C ASN A 231 4.36 11.76 14.13
N ALA A 232 5.14 11.31 15.11
CA ALA A 232 4.66 10.44 16.18
C ALA A 232 3.67 11.13 17.15
N ALA A 233 3.65 12.47 17.15
CA ALA A 233 2.73 13.27 17.96
C ALA A 233 2.20 14.48 17.19
N GLY A 234 1.00 14.93 17.54
CA GLY A 234 0.37 16.11 16.97
C GLY A 234 -0.69 16.70 17.90
N GLY A 235 -1.01 17.98 17.71
CA GLY A 235 -1.93 18.76 18.55
C GLY A 235 -3.22 19.19 17.86
N TYR A 236 -3.65 18.48 16.80
CA TYR A 236 -4.91 18.75 16.12
C TYR A 236 -5.99 17.72 16.51
N PRO A 237 -7.27 18.14 16.60
CA PRO A 237 -8.39 17.26 16.94
C PRO A 237 -8.53 16.12 15.94
N ARG A 238 -8.79 14.92 16.47
CA ARG A 238 -8.85 13.68 15.70
C ARG A 238 -10.32 13.31 15.52
N ILE A 239 -10.90 13.71 14.40
CA ILE A 239 -12.32 13.49 14.10
C ILE A 239 -12.63 12.03 13.75
N GLY A 240 -11.62 11.28 13.29
CA GLY A 240 -11.79 9.90 12.84
C GLY A 240 -10.49 9.13 12.81
N VAL A 241 -10.59 7.81 12.61
CA VAL A 241 -9.45 6.92 12.34
C VAL A 241 -9.82 5.96 11.21
N VAL A 242 -9.15 6.09 10.07
CA VAL A 242 -9.23 5.12 8.96
C VAL A 242 -8.75 3.77 9.48
N ILE A 243 -9.54 2.73 9.27
CA ILE A 243 -9.18 1.40 9.76
C ILE A 243 -7.95 0.87 9.02
N ARG A 244 -7.11 0.11 9.71
CA ARG A 244 -5.90 -0.51 9.14
C ARG A 244 -6.17 -1.26 7.84
N ALA A 245 -7.31 -1.96 7.77
CA ALA A 245 -7.73 -2.73 6.60
C ALA A 245 -7.97 -1.91 5.33
N ASP A 246 -8.08 -0.57 5.45
CA ASP A 246 -8.41 0.36 4.38
C ASP A 246 -7.27 1.35 4.09
N LEU A 247 -6.19 1.35 4.88
CA LEU A 247 -5.05 2.25 4.66
C LEU A 247 -4.38 2.05 3.30
N TRP A 248 -4.40 0.82 2.78
CA TRP A 248 -3.91 0.53 1.43
C TRP A 248 -4.71 1.29 0.36
N ARG A 249 -6.02 1.52 0.56
CA ARG A 249 -6.84 2.32 -0.36
C ARG A 249 -6.37 3.77 -0.40
N ILE A 250 -6.04 4.34 0.76
CA ILE A 250 -5.45 5.69 0.84
C ILE A 250 -4.11 5.75 0.12
N ALA A 251 -3.28 4.72 0.28
CA ALA A 251 -2.00 4.62 -0.42
C ALA A 251 -2.13 4.49 -1.95
N GLN A 252 -3.28 4.06 -2.47
CA GLN A 252 -3.56 3.98 -3.91
C GLN A 252 -4.32 5.18 -4.47
N ALA A 253 -4.88 6.05 -3.62
CA ALA A 253 -5.61 7.23 -4.05
C ALA A 253 -4.66 8.27 -4.66
N ARG A 254 -4.96 8.70 -5.89
CA ARG A 254 -4.21 9.76 -6.60
C ARG A 254 -4.74 11.14 -6.22
N PRO A 255 -3.95 12.21 -6.35
CA PRO A 255 -4.49 13.57 -6.33
C PRO A 255 -5.67 13.70 -7.31
N GLY A 256 -6.75 14.34 -6.88
CA GLY A 256 -8.01 14.44 -7.60
C GLY A 256 -8.99 13.29 -7.36
N ALA A 257 -8.58 12.18 -6.73
CA ALA A 257 -9.50 11.10 -6.37
C ALA A 257 -10.43 11.53 -5.23
N THR A 258 -11.70 11.14 -5.31
CA THR A 258 -12.70 11.41 -4.27
C THR A 258 -12.81 10.23 -3.33
N LEU A 259 -12.63 10.46 -2.03
CA LEU A 259 -12.87 9.50 -0.96
C LEU A 259 -14.26 9.70 -0.36
N ARG A 260 -14.89 8.61 0.09
CA ARG A 260 -16.12 8.66 0.88
C ARG A 260 -15.93 7.89 2.17
N PHE A 261 -16.14 8.54 3.32
CA PHE A 261 -15.98 7.88 4.60
C PHE A 261 -17.22 7.10 5.01
N HIS A 262 -17.02 5.84 5.39
CA HIS A 262 -18.06 4.96 5.90
C HIS A 262 -17.81 4.68 7.38
N ARG A 263 -18.74 5.12 8.24
CA ARG A 263 -18.63 4.87 9.68
C ARG A 263 -18.70 3.39 9.96
N VAL A 264 -17.74 2.87 10.73
CA VAL A 264 -17.72 1.48 11.19
C VAL A 264 -17.44 1.36 12.67
N THR A 265 -17.83 0.22 13.25
CA THR A 265 -17.49 -0.14 14.62
C THR A 265 -16.10 -0.77 14.69
N ARG A 266 -15.52 -0.82 15.90
CA ARG A 266 -14.28 -1.56 16.17
C ARG A 266 -14.38 -3.03 15.74
N GLN A 267 -15.52 -3.68 15.97
CA GLN A 267 -15.71 -5.08 15.57
C GLN A 267 -15.67 -5.24 14.04
N GLN A 268 -16.34 -4.36 13.30
CA GLN A 268 -16.29 -4.36 11.84
C GLN A 268 -14.86 -4.10 11.32
N ALA A 269 -14.10 -3.23 11.98
CA ALA A 269 -12.70 -2.98 11.65
C ALA A 269 -11.81 -4.22 11.84
N VAL A 270 -11.97 -4.96 12.95
CA VAL A 270 -11.25 -6.22 13.20
C VAL A 270 -11.61 -7.28 12.16
N MET A 271 -12.89 -7.40 11.81
CA MET A 271 -13.33 -8.36 10.78
C MET A 271 -12.77 -8.01 9.40
N ALA A 272 -12.68 -6.72 9.07
CA ALA A 272 -12.07 -6.24 7.83
C ALA A 272 -10.57 -6.58 7.76
N ASP A 273 -9.84 -6.36 8.85
CA ASP A 273 -8.40 -6.67 8.91
C ASP A 273 -8.16 -8.18 8.81
N ARG A 274 -9.03 -9.01 9.42
CA ARG A 274 -9.00 -10.47 9.24
C ARG A 274 -9.19 -10.87 7.77
N LYS A 275 -10.17 -10.29 7.06
CA LYS A 275 -10.36 -10.57 5.63
C LYS A 275 -9.11 -10.28 4.79
N ASN A 276 -8.38 -9.20 5.07
CA ASN A 276 -7.13 -8.90 4.38
C ASN A 276 -6.06 -9.97 4.66
N ARG A 277 -5.92 -10.42 5.92
CA ARG A 277 -4.98 -11.51 6.27
C ARG A 277 -5.36 -12.83 5.60
N ASP A 278 -6.63 -13.22 5.69
CA ASP A 278 -7.14 -14.46 5.09
C ASP A 278 -6.92 -14.48 3.57
N PHE A 279 -6.98 -13.30 2.91
CA PHE A 279 -6.65 -13.18 1.50
C PHE A 279 -5.16 -13.42 1.22
N ILE A 280 -4.26 -12.80 1.98
CA ILE A 280 -2.81 -13.02 1.84
C ILE A 280 -2.48 -14.51 2.06
N GLU A 281 -3.05 -15.12 3.10
CA GLU A 281 -2.83 -16.55 3.41
C GLU A 281 -3.38 -17.47 2.33
N ARG A 282 -4.54 -17.15 1.75
CA ARG A 282 -5.10 -17.89 0.61
C ARG A 282 -4.16 -17.83 -0.59
N VAL A 283 -3.71 -16.63 -0.96
CA VAL A 283 -2.74 -16.45 -2.05
C VAL A 283 -1.47 -17.26 -1.79
N GLY A 284 -0.93 -17.25 -0.57
CA GLY A 284 0.25 -18.04 -0.23
C GLY A 284 0.07 -19.54 -0.39
N ARG A 285 -1.10 -20.07 0.00
CA ARG A 285 -1.43 -21.49 -0.22
C ARG A 285 -1.57 -21.82 -1.70
N ASP A 286 -2.19 -20.94 -2.48
CA ASP A 286 -2.40 -21.18 -3.92
C ASP A 286 -1.06 -21.12 -4.68
N VAL A 287 -0.17 -20.19 -4.33
CA VAL A 287 1.20 -20.12 -4.88
C VAL A 287 2.00 -21.38 -4.55
N ALA A 288 1.92 -21.89 -3.32
CA ALA A 288 2.61 -23.12 -2.93
C ALA A 288 2.11 -24.33 -3.73
N ARG A 289 0.78 -24.48 -3.86
CA ARG A 289 0.18 -25.57 -4.67
C ARG A 289 0.57 -25.49 -6.14
N TYR A 290 0.59 -24.29 -6.71
CA TYR A 290 0.98 -24.10 -8.11
C TYR A 290 2.44 -24.53 -8.35
N ALA A 291 3.34 -24.19 -7.42
CA ALA A 291 4.74 -24.62 -7.50
C ALA A 291 4.90 -26.15 -7.40
N ASP A 292 4.15 -26.81 -6.52
CA ASP A 292 4.18 -28.28 -6.37
C ASP A 292 3.66 -28.99 -7.64
N MET A 293 2.62 -28.45 -8.27
CA MET A 293 2.07 -28.99 -9.52
C MET A 293 3.08 -28.89 -10.66
N ASP A 294 3.76 -27.76 -10.79
CA ASP A 294 4.76 -27.52 -11.83
C ASP A 294 6.00 -28.44 -11.66
N ALA A 295 6.47 -28.61 -10.42
CA ALA A 295 7.54 -29.55 -10.11
C ALA A 295 7.16 -31.00 -10.49
N ALA A 296 5.93 -31.41 -10.20
CA ALA A 296 5.43 -32.74 -10.55
C ALA A 296 5.20 -32.91 -12.06
N ALA A 297 4.90 -31.84 -12.80
CA ALA A 297 4.80 -31.89 -14.26
C ALA A 297 6.20 -32.03 -14.90
N THR A 298 7.18 -31.26 -14.41
CA THR A 298 8.57 -31.29 -14.89
C THR A 298 9.26 -32.62 -14.62
N ALA A 299 8.95 -33.29 -13.51
CA ALA A 299 9.52 -34.60 -13.17
C ALA A 299 8.98 -35.77 -14.03
N ARG A 300 7.93 -35.55 -14.82
CA ARG A 300 7.26 -36.56 -15.65
C ARG A 300 7.58 -36.44 -17.15
N GLY A 301 8.30 -35.41 -17.57
CA GLY A 301 8.76 -35.19 -18.95
C GLY A 301 10.25 -35.41 -19.09
#